data_AF-A0A059LLK4-F1
#
_entry.id   AF-A0A059LLK4-F1
#
_cell.length_a   1.000
_cell.length_b   1.000
_cell.length_c   1.000
_cell.angle_alpha   90.00
_cell.angle_beta   90.00
_cell.angle_gamma   90.00
#
_symmetry.space_group_name_H-M   'P 1'
#
loop_
_entity.id
_entity.type
_entity.pdbx_description
1 polymer ?
#
loop_
_entity_poly.entity_id
_entity_poly.type
_entity_poly.pdbx_seq_one_letter_code
_entity_poly.pdbx_strand_id
1 'polypeptide(L)'
;MDAQQLVAALGACMSPDDATRKAAEEALKQNKFAPGHLSGLLRIALDSSAPGPVCQSAAISFKNVVKAHWGPQEQGRPSPLPASDCAAVRGSLLQALALSPPPIRAQLLEASRTIAHTDFPGAWAELPPQLEAALRSGDLAGVQAALGLLRCVVRRYEFRSEEHERRELEEVVSRLFGPVHSLCLQALGSLAGAESPEVGSQAAHVLRLALKCYWSATYMSVPAPLASRESAAAWLGCSRAVLDRARE
;
A
#
# COMPACT_ATOMS: atom_id res chain seq x y z
N MET A 1 15.54 -15.29 15.69
CA MET A 1 16.20 -15.84 14.48
C MET A 1 16.99 -14.75 13.80
N ASP A 2 18.20 -15.05 13.33
CA ASP A 2 18.95 -14.17 12.44
C ASP A 2 18.41 -14.20 11.00
N ALA A 3 18.99 -13.38 10.12
CA ALA A 3 18.54 -13.26 8.73
C ALA A 3 18.69 -14.57 7.92
N GLN A 4 19.79 -15.30 8.12
CA GLN A 4 20.08 -16.53 7.37
C GLN A 4 19.17 -17.66 7.82
N GLN A 5 18.92 -17.78 9.12
CA GLN A 5 17.94 -18.70 9.70
C GLN A 5 16.53 -18.42 9.18
N LEU A 6 16.16 -17.15 9.03
CA LEU A 6 14.84 -16.75 8.53
C LEU A 6 14.68 -17.15 7.05
N VAL A 7 15.69 -16.91 6.21
CA VAL A 7 15.71 -17.36 4.81
C VAL A 7 15.61 -18.89 4.72
N ALA A 8 16.39 -19.60 5.52
CA ALA A 8 16.38 -21.07 5.54
C ALA A 8 15.01 -21.63 5.96
N ALA A 9 14.40 -21.06 7.01
CA ALA A 9 13.07 -21.47 7.46
C ALA A 9 12.00 -21.19 6.40
N LEU A 10 12.02 -20.01 5.76
CA LEU A 10 11.10 -19.68 4.68
C LEU A 10 11.25 -20.62 3.47
N GLY A 11 12.49 -21.03 3.16
CA GLY A 11 12.80 -22.05 2.17
C GLY A 11 12.22 -23.42 2.55
N ALA A 12 12.43 -23.83 3.81
CA ALA A 12 11.97 -25.11 4.34
C ALA A 12 10.43 -25.24 4.38
N CYS A 13 9.69 -24.13 4.52
CA CYS A 13 8.22 -24.13 4.40
C CYS A 13 7.73 -24.59 3.01
N MET A 14 8.59 -24.58 1.99
CA MET A 14 8.27 -25.04 0.63
C MET A 14 8.78 -26.45 0.35
N SER A 15 9.32 -27.15 1.36
CA SER A 15 9.79 -28.52 1.22
C SER A 15 8.64 -29.47 0.83
N PRO A 16 8.89 -30.47 -0.04
CA PRO A 16 7.93 -31.55 -0.29
C PRO A 16 7.71 -32.43 0.94
N ASP A 17 8.68 -32.48 1.86
CA ASP A 17 8.58 -33.22 3.12
C ASP A 17 7.70 -32.49 4.15
N ASP A 18 6.64 -33.16 4.61
CA ASP A 18 5.65 -32.58 5.54
C ASP A 18 6.24 -32.25 6.91
N ALA A 19 7.15 -33.09 7.42
CA ALA A 19 7.78 -32.89 8.72
C ALA A 19 8.66 -31.63 8.72
N THR A 20 9.50 -31.48 7.68
CA THR A 20 10.34 -30.29 7.46
C THR A 20 9.51 -29.03 7.34
N ARG A 21 8.43 -29.05 6.54
CA ARG A 21 7.53 -27.90 6.39
C ARG A 21 6.91 -27.48 7.71
N LYS A 22 6.32 -28.43 8.45
CA LYS A 22 5.67 -28.15 9.74
C LYS A 22 6.64 -27.61 10.78
N ALA A 23 7.84 -28.17 10.85
CA ALA A 23 8.89 -27.70 11.75
C ALA A 23 9.29 -26.26 11.44
N ALA A 24 9.45 -25.92 10.16
CA ALA A 24 9.78 -24.56 9.72
C ALA A 24 8.66 -23.55 10.02
N GLU A 25 7.40 -23.92 9.74
CA GLU A 25 6.25 -23.07 10.06
C GLU A 25 6.14 -22.81 11.57
N GLU A 26 6.38 -23.83 12.39
CA GLU A 26 6.35 -23.71 13.84
C GLU A 26 7.49 -22.82 14.35
N ALA A 27 8.70 -22.96 13.79
CA ALA A 27 9.82 -22.08 14.12
C ALA A 27 9.51 -20.60 13.80
N LEU A 28 8.87 -20.32 12.65
CA LEU A 28 8.43 -18.98 12.29
C LEU A 28 7.36 -18.45 13.25
N LYS A 29 6.39 -19.29 13.64
CA LYS A 29 5.34 -18.92 14.61
C LYS A 29 5.90 -18.57 15.98
N GLN A 30 6.89 -19.31 16.45
CA GLN A 30 7.55 -19.07 17.75
C GLN A 30 8.37 -17.79 17.75
N ASN A 31 8.96 -17.42 16.60
CA ASN A 31 9.84 -16.26 16.48
C ASN A 31 9.14 -14.98 16.02
N LYS A 32 7.83 -15.00 15.75
CA LYS A 32 7.12 -13.84 15.16
C LYS A 32 7.09 -12.58 16.03
N PHE A 33 7.32 -12.72 17.34
CA PHE A 33 7.39 -11.61 18.31
C PHE A 33 8.82 -11.18 18.63
N ALA A 34 9.83 -11.85 18.08
CA ALA A 34 11.21 -11.47 18.29
C ALA A 34 11.45 -10.07 17.70
N PRO A 35 12.15 -9.17 18.42
CA PRO A 35 12.51 -7.86 17.89
C PRO A 35 13.24 -7.98 16.54
N GLY A 36 12.87 -7.13 15.58
CA GLY A 36 13.43 -7.13 14.24
C GLY A 36 12.88 -8.23 13.31
N HIS A 37 11.97 -9.10 13.78
CA HIS A 37 11.40 -10.15 12.93
C HIS A 37 10.61 -9.57 11.75
N LEU A 38 9.74 -8.58 11.98
CA LEU A 38 8.97 -7.96 10.88
C LEU A 38 9.90 -7.26 9.89
N SER A 39 10.88 -6.53 10.40
CA SER A 39 11.88 -5.83 9.59
C SER A 39 12.73 -6.81 8.78
N GLY A 40 13.04 -7.98 9.35
CA GLY A 40 13.72 -9.08 8.68
C GLY A 40 12.91 -9.66 7.53
N LEU A 41 11.62 -9.93 7.75
CA LEU A 41 10.72 -10.39 6.69
C LEU A 41 10.60 -9.37 5.56
N LEU A 42 10.45 -8.08 5.88
CA LEU A 42 10.36 -7.02 4.88
C LEU A 42 11.67 -6.92 4.06
N ARG A 43 12.83 -7.00 4.71
CA ARG A 43 14.13 -6.99 4.03
C ARG A 43 14.30 -8.18 3.09
N ILE A 44 13.95 -9.40 3.51
CA ILE A 44 14.02 -10.59 2.65
C ILE A 44 13.05 -10.48 1.48
N ALA A 45 11.85 -9.93 1.71
CA ALA A 45 10.89 -9.71 0.63
C ALA A 45 11.40 -8.75 -0.44
N LEU A 46 12.33 -7.85 -0.11
CA LEU A 46 12.93 -6.88 -1.04
C LEU A 46 14.30 -7.32 -1.55
N ASP A 47 14.82 -8.46 -1.10
CA ASP A 47 16.15 -8.94 -1.46
C ASP A 47 16.14 -9.57 -2.85
N SER A 48 16.74 -8.87 -3.82
CA SER A 48 16.87 -9.36 -5.20
C SER A 48 17.87 -10.50 -5.36
N SER A 49 18.70 -10.76 -4.35
CA SER A 49 19.66 -11.88 -4.35
C SER A 49 19.05 -13.19 -3.85
N ALA A 50 17.95 -13.13 -3.11
CA ALA A 50 17.24 -14.30 -2.62
C ALA A 50 16.34 -14.92 -3.71
N PRO A 51 16.07 -16.25 -3.65
CA PRO A 51 15.17 -16.89 -4.61
C PRO A 51 13.76 -16.28 -4.54
N GLY A 52 13.17 -15.96 -5.70
CA GLY A 52 11.83 -15.34 -5.79
C GLY A 52 10.73 -16.00 -4.93
N PRO A 53 10.64 -17.35 -4.86
CA PRO A 53 9.68 -18.02 -3.98
C PRO A 53 9.90 -17.71 -2.48
N VAL A 54 11.15 -17.55 -2.05
CA VAL A 54 11.49 -17.18 -0.67
C VAL A 54 11.09 -15.74 -0.40
N CYS A 55 11.37 -14.79 -1.31
CA CYS A 55 10.97 -13.39 -1.18
C CYS A 55 9.43 -13.26 -1.10
N GLN A 56 8.72 -14.04 -1.93
CA GLN A 56 7.26 -14.09 -1.91
C GLN A 56 6.73 -14.69 -0.59
N SER A 57 7.34 -15.76 -0.10
CA SER A 57 7.01 -16.38 1.19
C SER A 57 7.23 -15.41 2.36
N ALA A 58 8.31 -14.63 2.33
CA ALA A 58 8.58 -13.56 3.29
C ALA A 58 7.49 -12.48 3.27
N ALA A 59 7.08 -12.02 2.08
CA ALA A 59 6.03 -11.02 1.92
C ALA A 59 4.67 -11.51 2.42
N ILE A 60 4.32 -12.77 2.15
CA ILE A 60 3.10 -13.41 2.63
C ILE A 60 3.13 -13.53 4.16
N SER A 61 4.25 -13.98 4.72
CA SER A 61 4.45 -14.10 6.16
C SER A 61 4.33 -12.74 6.85
N PHE A 62 5.00 -11.71 6.30
CA PHE A 62 4.91 -10.34 6.78
C PHE A 62 3.46 -9.86 6.86
N LYS A 63 2.72 -9.98 5.75
CA LYS A 63 1.29 -9.61 5.69
C LYS A 63 0.47 -10.37 6.72
N ASN A 64 0.67 -11.68 6.85
CA ASN A 64 -0.09 -12.51 7.79
C ASN A 64 0.17 -12.12 9.25
N VAL A 65 1.42 -11.83 9.60
CA VAL A 65 1.78 -11.37 10.95
C VAL A 65 1.16 -10.00 11.23
N VAL A 66 1.28 -9.04 10.30
CA VAL A 66 0.62 -7.72 10.42
C VAL A 66 -0.88 -7.88 10.60
N LYS A 67 -1.55 -8.68 9.76
CA LYS A 67 -3.00 -8.90 9.84
C LYS A 67 -3.45 -9.46 11.20
N ALA A 68 -2.65 -10.34 11.80
CA ALA A 68 -3.02 -11.04 13.03
C ALA A 68 -2.61 -10.30 14.32
N HIS A 69 -1.54 -9.49 14.27
CA HIS A 69 -0.88 -8.97 15.46
C HIS A 69 -0.65 -7.45 15.46
N TRP A 70 -1.05 -6.74 14.40
CA TRP A 70 -0.93 -5.29 14.37
C TRP A 70 -2.03 -4.60 15.16
N GLY A 71 -1.65 -3.70 16.05
CA GLY A 71 -2.55 -2.89 16.86
C GLY A 71 -2.39 -3.11 18.37
N PRO A 72 -3.18 -2.39 19.18
CA PRO A 72 -3.10 -2.45 20.63
C PRO A 72 -3.54 -3.82 21.17
N GLN A 73 -3.03 -4.16 22.36
CA GLN A 73 -3.47 -5.34 23.09
C GLN A 73 -4.91 -5.14 23.56
N GLU A 74 -5.84 -5.88 22.96
CA GLU A 74 -7.25 -5.92 23.35
C GLU A 74 -7.59 -7.30 23.93
N GLN A 75 -8.61 -7.38 24.80
CA GLN A 75 -9.08 -8.66 25.34
C GLN A 75 -9.55 -9.58 24.21
N GLY A 76 -9.01 -10.79 24.16
CA GLY A 76 -9.30 -11.77 23.10
C GLY A 76 -8.48 -11.60 21.82
N ARG A 77 -7.58 -10.61 21.74
CA ARG A 77 -6.61 -10.51 20.63
C ARG A 77 -5.28 -11.19 20.95
N PRO A 78 -4.57 -11.69 19.93
CA PRO A 78 -3.21 -12.18 20.09
C PRO A 78 -2.25 -11.09 20.62
N SER A 79 -1.13 -11.49 21.24
CA SER A 79 -0.12 -10.55 21.74
C SER A 79 0.30 -9.53 20.68
N PRO A 80 0.49 -8.25 21.07
CA PRO A 80 0.87 -7.20 20.14
C PRO A 80 2.32 -7.35 19.68
N LEU A 81 2.64 -6.78 18.52
CA LEU A 81 4.00 -6.69 18.02
C LEU A 81 4.84 -5.67 18.81
N PRO A 82 6.18 -5.82 18.84
CA PRO A 82 7.07 -4.82 19.44
C PRO A 82 6.87 -3.43 18.82
N ALA A 83 6.74 -2.41 19.66
CA ALA A 83 6.53 -1.03 19.19
C ALA A 83 7.64 -0.52 18.25
N SER A 84 8.88 -0.95 18.48
CA SER A 84 10.03 -0.65 17.62
C SER A 84 9.85 -1.20 16.20
N ASP A 85 9.35 -2.42 16.06
CA ASP A 85 9.10 -3.04 14.76
C ASP A 85 7.96 -2.32 14.05
N CYS A 86 6.89 -1.98 14.77
CA CYS A 86 5.78 -1.22 14.18
C CYS A 86 6.25 0.16 13.67
N ALA A 87 7.07 0.88 14.44
CA ALA A 87 7.62 2.15 14.03
C ALA A 87 8.56 2.03 12.81
N ALA A 88 9.45 1.04 12.80
CA ALA A 88 10.35 0.77 11.68
C ALA A 88 9.56 0.47 10.39
N VAL A 89 8.55 -0.38 10.48
CA VAL A 89 7.70 -0.74 9.34
C VAL A 89 6.96 0.49 8.80
N ARG A 90 6.35 1.33 9.65
CA ARG A 90 5.70 2.57 9.21
C ARG A 90 6.66 3.49 8.47
N GLY A 91 7.90 3.60 8.95
CA GLY A 91 8.93 4.45 8.34
C GLY A 91 9.43 3.94 6.98
N SER A 92 9.43 2.63 6.75
CA SER A 92 9.97 2.03 5.52
C SER A 92 8.92 1.60 4.49
N LEU A 93 7.63 1.57 4.84
CA LEU A 93 6.62 0.91 4.01
C LEU A 93 6.43 1.55 2.63
N LEU A 94 6.47 2.89 2.55
CA LEU A 94 6.36 3.60 1.28
C LEU A 94 7.52 3.26 0.33
N GLN A 95 8.74 3.26 0.86
CA GLN A 95 9.94 2.88 0.09
C GLN A 95 9.89 1.40 -0.32
N ALA A 96 9.48 0.52 0.59
CA ALA A 96 9.32 -0.91 0.31
C ALA A 96 8.33 -1.16 -0.83
N LEU A 97 7.20 -0.45 -0.85
CA LEU A 97 6.22 -0.51 -1.93
C LEU A 97 6.82 -0.08 -3.27
N ALA A 98 7.62 0.99 -3.30
CA ALA A 98 8.26 1.49 -4.51
C ALA A 98 9.28 0.49 -5.09
N LEU A 99 10.07 -0.15 -4.23
CA LEU A 99 11.11 -1.10 -4.64
C LEU A 99 10.55 -2.50 -4.98
N SER A 100 9.35 -2.83 -4.51
CA SER A 100 8.80 -4.18 -4.63
C SER A 100 8.26 -4.51 -6.03
N PRO A 101 8.53 -5.73 -6.56
CA PRO A 101 7.88 -6.21 -7.78
C PRO A 101 6.38 -6.48 -7.55
N PRO A 102 5.55 -6.56 -8.60
CA PRO A 102 4.09 -6.61 -8.47
C PRO A 102 3.51 -7.68 -7.51
N PRO A 103 4.01 -8.94 -7.50
CA PRO A 103 3.49 -9.97 -6.59
C PRO A 103 3.74 -9.67 -5.10
N ILE A 104 4.89 -9.08 -4.80
CA ILE A 104 5.31 -8.70 -3.45
C ILE A 104 4.56 -7.42 -3.04
N ARG A 105 4.51 -6.44 -3.94
CA ARG A 105 3.76 -5.19 -3.76
C ARG A 105 2.30 -5.43 -3.38
N ALA A 106 1.65 -6.42 -4.00
CA ALA A 106 0.28 -6.79 -3.66
C ALA A 106 0.13 -7.27 -2.20
N GLN A 107 1.09 -8.05 -1.67
CA GLN A 107 1.07 -8.48 -0.27
C GLN A 107 1.35 -7.31 0.68
N LEU A 108 2.30 -6.45 0.34
CA LEU A 108 2.63 -5.25 1.12
C LEU A 108 1.46 -4.26 1.18
N LEU A 109 0.73 -4.07 0.08
CA LEU A 109 -0.47 -3.24 0.07
C LEU A 109 -1.56 -3.80 0.97
N GLU A 110 -1.68 -5.13 1.08
CA GLU A 110 -2.67 -5.72 1.97
C GLU A 110 -2.29 -5.55 3.45
N ALA A 111 -1.01 -5.69 3.78
CA ALA A 111 -0.50 -5.32 5.10
C ALA A 111 -0.73 -3.82 5.39
N SER A 112 -0.47 -2.97 4.39
CA SER A 112 -0.65 -1.52 4.49
C SER A 112 -2.09 -1.13 4.80
N ARG A 113 -3.09 -1.87 4.30
CA ARG A 113 -4.51 -1.63 4.64
C ARG A 113 -4.77 -1.84 6.12
N THR A 114 -4.27 -2.93 6.71
CA THR A 114 -4.39 -3.16 8.14
C THR A 114 -3.73 -2.04 8.93
N ILE A 115 -2.48 -1.69 8.59
CA ILE A 115 -1.73 -0.64 9.29
C ILE A 115 -2.44 0.71 9.19
N ALA A 116 -2.89 1.11 7.99
CA ALA A 116 -3.61 2.37 7.79
C ALA A 116 -4.95 2.41 8.54
N HIS A 117 -5.65 1.26 8.66
CA HIS A 117 -6.90 1.20 9.41
C HIS A 117 -6.71 1.36 10.92
N THR A 118 -5.56 0.93 11.45
CA THR A 118 -5.27 0.99 12.88
C THR A 118 -4.55 2.29 13.27
N ASP A 119 -3.55 2.71 12.50
CA ASP A 119 -2.59 3.73 12.94
C ASP A 119 -2.86 5.13 12.36
N PHE A 120 -3.59 5.23 11.25
CA PHE A 120 -3.93 6.53 10.67
C PHE A 120 -5.11 7.17 11.43
N PRO A 121 -5.19 8.50 11.57
CA PRO A 121 -4.12 9.47 11.39
C PRO A 121 -3.16 9.55 12.59
N GLY A 122 -3.50 8.93 13.73
CA GLY A 122 -2.77 9.08 14.99
C GLY A 122 -1.29 8.68 14.95
N ALA A 123 -1.00 7.39 15.09
CA ALA A 123 0.38 6.87 15.14
C ALA A 123 1.14 6.97 13.80
N TRP A 124 0.46 7.37 12.73
CA TRP A 124 1.03 7.54 11.39
C TRP A 124 0.77 8.92 10.77
N ALA A 125 0.83 9.97 11.60
CA ALA A 125 0.61 11.36 11.20
C ALA A 125 1.58 11.86 10.11
N GLU A 126 2.78 11.28 10.00
CA GLU A 126 3.77 11.63 8.96
C GLU A 126 3.43 11.07 7.57
N LEU A 127 2.38 10.25 7.43
CA LEU A 127 2.05 9.62 6.15
C LEU A 127 1.63 10.65 5.07
N PRO A 128 0.71 11.60 5.31
CA PRO A 128 0.30 12.56 4.28
C PRO A 128 1.45 13.39 3.68
N PRO A 129 2.38 14.00 4.45
CA PRO A 129 3.52 14.71 3.85
C PRO A 129 4.43 13.79 3.02
N GLN A 130 4.64 12.53 3.44
CA GLN A 130 5.44 11.57 2.68
C GLN A 130 4.78 11.19 1.36
N LEU A 131 3.46 10.94 1.37
CA LEU A 131 2.69 10.67 0.16
C LEU A 131 2.74 11.86 -0.79
N GLU A 132 2.55 13.07 -0.27
CA GLU A 132 2.60 14.29 -1.06
C GLU A 132 3.95 14.47 -1.77
N ALA A 133 5.06 14.27 -1.06
CA ALA A 133 6.40 14.33 -1.64
C ALA A 133 6.59 13.28 -2.75
N ALA A 134 6.16 12.04 -2.50
CA ALA A 134 6.26 10.96 -3.48
C ALA A 134 5.36 11.15 -4.71
N LEU A 135 4.18 11.75 -4.56
CA LEU A 135 3.29 12.08 -5.68
C LEU A 135 3.88 13.18 -6.59
N ARG A 136 4.75 14.05 -6.05
CA ARG A 136 5.40 15.14 -6.80
C ARG A 136 6.83 14.82 -7.24
N SER A 137 7.38 13.66 -6.91
CA SER A 137 8.78 13.34 -7.16
C SER A 137 9.13 13.15 -8.64
N GLY A 138 8.13 12.82 -9.48
CA GLY A 138 8.34 12.41 -10.87
C GLY A 138 8.87 10.97 -11.01
N ASP A 139 9.23 10.29 -9.91
CA ASP A 139 9.59 8.88 -9.92
C ASP A 139 8.33 8.02 -10.01
N LEU A 140 8.19 7.29 -11.12
CA LEU A 140 7.03 6.44 -11.37
C LEU A 140 6.83 5.37 -10.28
N ALA A 141 7.91 4.77 -9.76
CA ALA A 141 7.82 3.74 -8.74
C ALA A 141 7.28 4.33 -7.42
N GLY A 142 7.84 5.46 -6.99
CA GLY A 142 7.37 6.24 -5.85
C GLY A 142 5.92 6.72 -6.01
N VAL A 143 5.54 7.23 -7.18
CA VAL A 143 4.17 7.66 -7.49
C VAL A 143 3.18 6.50 -7.37
N GLN A 144 3.49 5.35 -7.97
CA GLN A 144 2.61 4.17 -7.90
C GLN A 144 2.49 3.64 -6.46
N ALA A 145 3.58 3.64 -5.70
CA ALA A 145 3.58 3.27 -4.29
C ALA A 145 2.72 4.23 -3.46
N ALA A 146 2.87 5.54 -3.67
CA ALA A 146 2.12 6.58 -2.98
C ALA A 146 0.63 6.49 -3.28
N LEU A 147 0.23 6.33 -4.55
CA LEU A 147 -1.18 6.14 -4.92
C LEU A 147 -1.76 4.85 -4.33
N GLY A 148 -0.98 3.76 -4.30
CA GLY A 148 -1.39 2.50 -3.68
C GLY A 148 -1.63 2.63 -2.18
N LEU A 149 -0.74 3.33 -1.47
CA LEU A 149 -0.84 3.55 -0.04
C LEU A 149 -1.93 4.58 0.31
N LEU A 150 -2.04 5.67 -0.45
CA LEU A 150 -3.14 6.64 -0.38
C LEU A 150 -4.49 5.94 -0.53
N ARG A 151 -4.61 5.02 -1.48
CA ARG A 151 -5.82 4.22 -1.63
C ARG A 151 -6.17 3.45 -0.36
N CYS A 152 -5.18 2.87 0.31
CA CYS A 152 -5.41 2.14 1.56
C CYS A 152 -5.99 3.06 2.64
N VAL A 153 -5.51 4.30 2.72
CA VAL A 153 -6.03 5.35 3.61
C VAL A 153 -7.46 5.72 3.23
N VAL A 154 -7.72 6.18 2.00
CA VAL A 154 -9.07 6.66 1.63
C VAL A 154 -10.12 5.56 1.66
N ARG A 155 -9.72 4.29 1.43
CA ARG A 155 -10.62 3.14 1.53
C ARG A 155 -11.19 2.90 2.92
N ARG A 156 -10.47 3.29 3.98
CA ARG A 156 -10.99 3.23 5.35
C ARG A 156 -12.31 3.98 5.50
N TYR A 157 -12.47 5.06 4.74
CA TYR A 157 -13.60 5.97 4.80
C TYR A 157 -14.66 5.68 3.71
N GLU A 158 -14.42 4.69 2.83
CA GLU A 158 -15.24 4.43 1.64
C GLU A 158 -16.71 4.23 2.00
N PHE A 159 -17.01 3.51 3.09
CA PHE A 159 -18.38 3.21 3.54
C PHE A 159 -18.84 4.01 4.76
N ARG A 160 -18.15 5.10 5.10
CA ARG A 160 -18.54 6.01 6.19
C ARG A 160 -19.39 7.13 5.63
N SER A 161 -20.54 7.42 6.23
CA SER A 161 -21.44 8.51 5.83
C SER A 161 -21.42 9.69 6.79
N GLU A 162 -21.11 9.45 8.07
CA GLU A 162 -21.12 10.46 9.11
C GLU A 162 -19.92 11.42 8.98
N GLU A 163 -20.18 12.72 9.11
CA GLU A 163 -19.15 13.77 8.94
C GLU A 163 -17.98 13.60 9.93
N HIS A 164 -18.29 13.28 11.19
CA HIS A 164 -17.26 13.08 12.23
C HIS A 164 -16.36 11.87 11.96
N GLU A 165 -16.83 10.85 11.24
CA GLU A 165 -16.03 9.68 10.85
C GLU A 165 -15.14 9.96 9.64
N ARG A 166 -15.37 11.08 8.92
CA ARG A 166 -14.69 11.44 7.67
C ARG A 166 -13.87 12.72 7.78
N ARG A 167 -13.78 13.35 8.96
CA ARG A 167 -13.04 14.60 9.14
C ARG A 167 -11.60 14.47 8.63
N GLU A 168 -10.91 13.37 8.92
CA GLU A 168 -9.52 13.23 8.51
C GLU A 168 -9.37 12.88 7.02
N LEU A 169 -10.43 12.35 6.39
CA LEU A 169 -10.49 12.22 4.93
C LEU A 169 -10.49 13.61 4.27
N GLU A 170 -11.19 14.60 4.83
CA GLU A 170 -11.21 15.96 4.25
C GLU A 170 -9.82 16.58 4.19
N GLU A 171 -9.04 16.43 5.26
CA GLU A 171 -7.66 16.92 5.32
C GLU A 171 -6.75 16.21 4.30
N VAL A 172 -6.87 14.88 4.20
CA VAL A 172 -6.17 14.06 3.21
C VAL A 172 -6.51 14.52 1.79
N VAL A 173 -7.80 14.76 1.52
CA VAL A 173 -8.29 15.17 0.21
C VAL A 173 -7.80 16.57 -0.13
N SER A 174 -7.94 17.53 0.79
CA SER A 174 -7.47 18.91 0.62
C SER A 174 -5.99 18.96 0.25
N ARG A 175 -5.18 18.12 0.89
CA ARG A 175 -3.73 18.09 0.69
C ARG A 175 -3.29 17.33 -0.57
N LEU A 176 -3.85 16.16 -0.81
CA LEU A 176 -3.28 15.20 -1.76
C LEU A 176 -3.99 15.17 -3.12
N PHE A 177 -5.27 15.57 -3.21
CA PHE A 177 -6.03 15.34 -4.44
C PHE A 177 -5.70 16.30 -5.57
N GLY A 178 -5.14 17.48 -5.27
CA GLY A 178 -4.54 18.35 -6.29
C GLY A 178 -3.41 17.62 -7.05
N PRO A 179 -2.34 17.16 -6.37
CA PRO A 179 -1.30 16.33 -6.97
C PRO A 179 -1.82 15.08 -7.70
N VAL A 180 -2.79 14.36 -7.11
CA VAL A 180 -3.38 13.17 -7.75
C VAL A 180 -4.09 13.55 -9.06
N HIS A 181 -4.82 14.67 -9.09
CA HIS A 181 -5.45 15.16 -10.31
C HIS A 181 -4.43 15.55 -11.37
N SER A 182 -3.34 16.24 -11.00
CA SER A 182 -2.23 16.54 -11.92
C SER A 182 -1.64 15.27 -12.55
N LEU A 183 -1.47 14.21 -11.76
CA LEU A 183 -1.01 12.90 -12.24
C LEU A 183 -2.02 12.24 -13.20
N CYS A 184 -3.34 12.41 -12.99
CA CYS A 184 -4.35 11.95 -13.95
C CYS A 184 -4.17 12.61 -15.32
N LEU A 185 -4.01 13.94 -15.35
CA LEU A 185 -3.83 14.70 -16.59
C LEU A 185 -2.53 14.31 -17.30
N GLN A 186 -1.44 14.17 -16.55
CA GLN A 186 -0.15 13.71 -17.09
C GLN A 186 -0.27 12.30 -17.69
N ALA A 187 -0.89 11.36 -16.97
CA ALA A 187 -1.09 10.00 -17.44
C ALA A 187 -1.97 9.94 -18.70
N LEU A 188 -3.02 10.78 -18.79
CA LEU A 188 -3.83 10.90 -20.00
C LEU A 188 -3.02 11.41 -21.20
N GLY A 189 -2.16 12.42 -21.00
CA GLY A 189 -1.23 12.90 -22.02
C GLY A 189 -0.25 11.81 -22.48
N SER A 190 0.36 11.08 -21.53
CA SER A 190 1.26 9.97 -21.83
C SER A 190 0.56 8.82 -22.55
N LEU A 191 -0.71 8.56 -22.27
CA LEU A 191 -1.52 7.57 -23.01
C LEU A 191 -1.81 8.03 -24.45
N ALA A 192 -2.03 9.32 -24.66
CA ALA A 192 -2.26 9.88 -25.98
C ALA A 192 -1.02 9.82 -26.88
N GLY A 193 0.16 10.08 -26.31
CA GLY A 193 1.45 10.06 -27.00
C GLY A 193 2.29 8.81 -26.75
N ALA A 194 1.69 7.69 -26.35
CA ALA A 194 2.44 6.49 -25.98
C ALA A 194 3.21 5.92 -27.18
N GLU A 195 4.53 6.05 -27.18
CA GLU A 195 5.42 5.49 -28.21
C GLU A 195 5.62 3.98 -28.05
N SER A 196 5.38 3.45 -26.84
CA SER A 196 5.51 2.02 -26.54
C SER A 196 4.34 1.49 -25.70
N PRO A 197 4.02 0.18 -25.81
CA PRO A 197 3.03 -0.46 -24.96
C PRO A 197 3.35 -0.38 -23.47
N GLU A 198 4.63 -0.33 -23.11
CA GLU A 198 5.09 -0.23 -21.73
C GLU A 198 4.72 1.12 -21.10
N VAL A 199 5.02 2.22 -21.81
CA VAL A 199 4.67 3.58 -21.37
C VAL A 199 3.15 3.72 -21.24
N GLY A 200 2.40 3.20 -22.21
CA GLY A 200 0.95 3.18 -22.16
C GLY A 200 0.41 2.39 -20.95
N SER A 201 0.96 1.20 -20.67
CA SER A 201 0.56 0.37 -19.53
C SER A 201 0.86 1.05 -18.19
N GLN A 202 2.02 1.68 -18.06
CA GLN A 202 2.42 2.44 -16.86
C GLN A 202 1.49 3.63 -16.61
N ALA A 203 1.21 4.42 -17.65
CA ALA A 203 0.31 5.56 -17.57
C ALA A 203 -1.13 5.12 -17.23
N ALA A 204 -1.64 4.07 -17.88
CA ALA A 204 -2.93 3.46 -17.54
C ALA A 204 -2.98 2.99 -16.08
N HIS A 205 -1.88 2.43 -15.57
CA HIS A 205 -1.81 1.98 -14.18
C HIS A 205 -1.93 3.15 -13.19
N VAL A 206 -1.20 4.24 -13.42
CA VAL A 206 -1.26 5.47 -12.60
C VAL A 206 -2.67 6.05 -12.63
N LEU A 207 -3.23 6.24 -13.83
CA LEU A 207 -4.57 6.79 -14.02
C LEU A 207 -5.63 5.94 -13.31
N ARG A 208 -5.56 4.61 -13.44
CA ARG A 208 -6.46 3.69 -12.77
C ARG A 208 -6.36 3.77 -11.24
N LEU A 209 -5.16 3.92 -10.68
CA LEU A 209 -4.98 4.06 -9.24
C LEU A 209 -5.54 5.39 -8.74
N ALA A 210 -5.24 6.49 -9.44
CA ALA A 210 -5.71 7.84 -9.11
C ALA A 210 -7.24 7.93 -9.14
N LEU A 211 -7.89 7.44 -10.21
CA LEU A 211 -9.36 7.39 -10.31
C LEU A 211 -10.00 6.51 -9.23
N LYS A 212 -9.34 5.41 -8.83
CA LYS A 212 -9.83 4.58 -7.73
C LYS A 212 -9.65 5.24 -6.36
N CYS A 213 -8.65 6.10 -6.17
CA CYS A 213 -8.55 6.93 -4.97
C CYS A 213 -9.69 7.94 -4.93
N TYR A 214 -9.97 8.59 -6.07
CA TYR A 214 -11.11 9.51 -6.22
C TYR A 214 -12.43 8.83 -5.87
N TRP A 215 -12.72 7.68 -6.49
CA TRP A 215 -13.90 6.88 -6.20
C TRP A 215 -14.05 6.55 -4.72
N SER A 216 -13.00 6.00 -4.09
CA SER A 216 -13.07 5.60 -2.68
C SER A 216 -13.29 6.81 -1.75
N ALA A 217 -12.75 7.99 -2.09
CA ALA A 217 -12.98 9.20 -1.31
C ALA A 217 -14.39 9.79 -1.50
N THR A 218 -15.02 9.62 -2.66
CA THR A 218 -16.34 10.21 -2.96
C THR A 218 -17.51 9.22 -2.86
N TYR A 219 -17.28 7.97 -2.45
CA TYR A 219 -18.27 6.88 -2.59
C TYR A 219 -19.59 7.14 -1.85
N MET A 220 -19.56 7.41 -0.54
CA MET A 220 -20.77 7.71 0.23
C MET A 220 -21.19 9.19 0.14
N SER A 221 -20.21 10.09 0.09
CA SER A 221 -20.42 11.53 0.00
C SER A 221 -19.19 12.21 -0.60
N VAL A 222 -19.40 13.35 -1.26
CA VAL A 222 -18.30 14.14 -1.83
C VAL A 222 -17.70 15.02 -0.73
N PRO A 223 -16.40 14.88 -0.38
CA PRO A 223 -15.74 15.74 0.59
C PRO A 223 -15.78 17.22 0.16
N ALA A 224 -15.86 18.15 1.11
CA ALA A 224 -16.01 19.58 0.81
C ALA A 224 -14.94 20.14 -0.17
N PRO A 225 -13.64 19.77 -0.07
CA PRO A 225 -12.64 20.25 -1.02
C PRO A 225 -12.86 19.80 -2.48
N LEU A 226 -13.63 18.72 -2.69
CA LEU A 226 -13.95 18.19 -4.03
C LEU A 226 -15.33 18.60 -4.54
N ALA A 227 -16.18 19.18 -3.69
CA ALA A 227 -17.58 19.50 -3.99
C ALA A 227 -17.75 20.73 -4.89
N SER A 228 -16.68 21.46 -5.20
CA SER A 228 -16.75 22.61 -6.12
C SER A 228 -17.09 22.16 -7.55
N ARG A 229 -17.85 22.98 -8.27
CA ARG A 229 -18.21 22.71 -9.67
C ARG A 229 -16.97 22.53 -10.54
N GLU A 230 -15.93 23.31 -10.28
CA GLU A 230 -14.65 23.24 -10.99
C GLU A 230 -13.94 21.91 -10.75
N SER A 231 -13.80 21.49 -9.49
CA SER A 231 -13.20 20.20 -9.13
C SER A 231 -13.99 19.04 -9.75
N ALA A 232 -15.32 19.02 -9.59
CA ALA A 232 -16.17 17.99 -10.16
C ALA A 232 -16.03 17.90 -11.68
N ALA A 233 -16.00 19.04 -12.38
CA ALA A 233 -15.80 19.08 -13.82
C ALA A 233 -14.43 18.54 -14.23
N ALA A 234 -13.38 18.85 -13.47
CA ALA A 234 -12.01 18.40 -13.76
C ALA A 234 -11.88 16.87 -13.65
N TRP A 235 -12.39 16.27 -12.57
CA TRP A 235 -12.37 14.82 -12.37
C TRP A 235 -13.26 14.06 -13.36
N LEU A 236 -14.47 14.56 -13.63
CA LEU A 236 -15.35 13.97 -14.66
C LEU A 236 -14.74 14.10 -16.07
N GLY A 237 -14.01 15.18 -16.34
CA GLY A 237 -13.24 15.36 -17.57
C GLY A 237 -12.20 14.24 -17.75
N CYS A 238 -11.49 13.87 -16.69
CA CYS A 238 -10.56 12.73 -16.71
C CYS A 238 -11.29 11.41 -17.01
N SER A 239 -12.44 11.16 -16.36
CA SER A 239 -13.24 9.94 -16.62
C SER A 239 -13.77 9.89 -18.05
N ARG A 240 -14.25 11.02 -18.59
CA ARG A 240 -14.72 11.11 -19.97
C ARG A 240 -13.61 10.78 -20.96
N ALA A 241 -12.42 11.37 -20.79
CA ALA A 241 -11.28 11.11 -21.67
C ALA A 241 -10.88 9.62 -21.72
N VAL A 242 -11.04 8.88 -20.62
CA VAL A 242 -10.83 7.42 -20.61
C VAL A 242 -11.90 6.70 -21.43
N LEU A 243 -13.17 7.08 -21.29
CA LEU A 243 -14.28 6.45 -21.99
C LEU A 243 -14.23 6.68 -23.50
N ASP A 244 -13.84 7.88 -23.93
CA ASP A 244 -13.73 8.21 -25.35
C ASP A 244 -12.68 7.32 -26.04
N ARG A 245 -11.54 7.07 -25.37
CA ARG A 245 -10.49 6.17 -25.88
C ARG A 245 -10.87 4.69 -25.88
N ALA A 246 -11.81 4.26 -25.03
CA ALA A 246 -12.27 2.87 -25.01
C ALA A 246 -13.18 2.54 -26.21
N ARG A 247 -13.61 3.56 -26.96
CA ARG A 247 -14.49 3.44 -28.14
C ARG A 247 -13.73 3.54 -29.46
N GLU A 248 -12.46 3.95 -29.42
CA GLU A 248 -11.51 3.95 -30.54
C GLU A 248 -10.89 2.56 -30.71
#